data_AF-A0A7L1T6L0-F1
#
_entry.id   AF-A0A7L1T6L0-F1
#
_cell.length_a   1.000
_cell.length_b   1.000
_cell.length_c   1.000
_cell.angle_alpha   90.00
_cell.angle_beta   90.00
_cell.angle_gamma   90.00
#
_symmetry.space_group_name_H-M   'P 1'
#
loop_
_entity.id
_entity.type
_entity.pdbx_description
1 polymer ?
#
loop_
_entity_poly.entity_id
_entity_poly.type
_entity_poly.pdbx_seq_one_letter_code
_entity_poly.pdbx_strand_id
1 'polypeptide(L)'
;LDDLQEAFDFCYKVHYLPGEDRTSDPQYAQQVQALEAKLQILDRQRWEVLAQIQQLLGRSETLRDFLLQELGAWQERQQHACLGAPVDTSLRPLETWFTELGQGLFQLLQLLRALGDLQRKVTYERDPLKAETPLLERRLQELLTYLLKSAFVVEQQPNMPNTCKRPLVLRTASKFSARARLLVRLHDRNHRMEAKIHIDRDPPKIKGFRKFNILTSSSKTLLAGDSPQDGLVCDFQYLTLKEQKDSRSGKGSKGTGE
;
A
#
# COMPACT_ATOMS: atom_id res chain seq x y z
N LEU A 1 17.23 22.52 -0.80
CA LEU A 1 18.30 21.63 -1.31
C LEU A 1 18.50 21.83 -2.80
N ASP A 2 17.45 21.75 -3.63
CA ASP A 2 17.51 21.98 -5.08
C ASP A 2 18.14 23.34 -5.41
N ASP A 3 17.64 24.45 -4.85
CA ASP A 3 18.21 25.80 -5.07
C ASP A 3 19.71 25.91 -4.73
N LEU A 4 20.16 25.24 -3.65
CA LEU A 4 21.58 25.21 -3.27
C LEU A 4 22.42 24.48 -4.32
N GLN A 5 21.86 23.41 -4.88
CA GLN A 5 22.52 22.63 -5.91
C GLN A 5 22.54 23.37 -7.25
N GLU A 6 21.46 24.05 -7.62
CA GLU A 6 21.43 24.90 -8.83
C GLU A 6 22.43 26.06 -8.71
N ALA A 7 22.51 26.70 -7.55
CA ALA A 7 23.50 27.75 -7.29
C ALA A 7 24.94 27.23 -7.31
N PHE A 8 25.17 25.98 -6.88
CA PHE A 8 26.47 25.33 -7.02
C PHE A 8 26.79 25.01 -8.48
N ASP A 9 25.87 24.38 -9.21
CA ASP A 9 26.02 23.98 -10.61
C ASP A 9 26.29 25.19 -11.53
N PHE A 10 25.58 26.30 -11.30
CA PHE A 10 25.84 27.55 -11.99
C PHE A 10 27.26 28.06 -11.74
N CYS A 11 27.67 28.17 -10.48
CA CYS A 11 29.01 28.63 -10.14
C CYS A 11 30.08 27.69 -10.72
N TYR A 12 29.85 26.37 -10.67
CA TYR A 12 30.79 25.38 -11.19
C TYR A 12 30.99 25.56 -12.69
N LYS A 13 29.90 25.69 -13.46
CA LYS A 13 29.96 25.90 -14.92
C LYS A 13 30.62 27.23 -15.32
N VAL A 14 30.44 28.28 -14.51
CA VAL A 14 30.99 29.61 -14.81
C VAL A 14 32.48 29.71 -14.45
N HIS A 15 32.88 29.14 -13.31
CA HIS A 15 34.21 29.35 -12.75
C HIS A 15 35.18 28.18 -12.97
N TYR A 16 34.69 26.97 -13.24
CA TYR A 16 35.52 25.80 -13.47
C TYR A 16 35.59 25.46 -14.97
N LEU A 17 36.72 25.82 -15.60
CA LEU A 17 37.04 25.47 -16.98
C LEU A 17 38.07 24.32 -16.99
N PRO A 18 37.68 23.09 -17.40
CA PRO A 18 38.61 21.97 -17.45
C PRO A 18 39.75 22.22 -18.45
N GLY A 19 41.01 22.07 -18.02
CA GLY A 19 42.17 22.08 -18.92
C GLY A 19 42.91 23.41 -19.09
N GLU A 20 42.47 24.48 -18.43
CA GLU A 20 43.29 25.70 -18.30
C GLU A 20 44.10 25.65 -17.00
N ASP A 21 45.43 25.62 -17.09
CA ASP A 21 46.31 25.65 -15.92
C ASP A 21 46.41 27.08 -15.35
N ARG A 22 45.35 27.49 -14.64
CA ARG A 22 45.24 28.79 -13.93
C ARG A 22 45.57 28.67 -12.45
N THR A 23 46.25 27.60 -12.03
CA THR A 23 46.57 27.32 -10.62
C THR A 23 47.41 28.43 -9.95
N SER A 24 48.11 29.26 -10.73
CA SER A 24 48.89 30.41 -10.23
C SER A 24 48.08 31.71 -10.12
N ASP A 25 46.83 31.75 -10.60
CA ASP A 25 45.97 32.94 -10.53
C ASP A 25 45.26 33.00 -9.16
N PRO A 26 45.53 34.01 -8.32
CA PRO A 26 44.90 34.14 -7.01
C PRO A 26 43.37 34.34 -7.09
N GLN A 27 42.84 34.91 -8.18
CA GLN A 27 41.39 35.05 -8.37
C GLN A 27 40.74 33.69 -8.65
N TYR A 28 41.39 32.86 -9.47
CA TYR A 28 40.94 31.50 -9.73
C TYR A 28 40.97 30.64 -8.46
N ALA A 29 42.04 30.73 -7.67
CA ALA A 29 42.14 30.03 -6.39
C ALA A 29 40.99 30.41 -5.41
N GLN A 30 40.64 31.71 -5.32
CA GLN A 30 39.50 32.16 -4.51
C GLN A 30 38.16 31.62 -5.02
N GLN A 31 37.96 31.53 -6.35
CA GLN A 31 36.75 30.98 -6.94
C GLN A 31 36.60 29.48 -6.65
N VAL A 32 37.70 28.71 -6.76
CA VAL A 32 37.72 27.29 -6.40
C VAL A 32 37.39 27.10 -4.91
N GLN A 33 37.97 27.91 -4.02
CA GLN A 33 37.67 27.85 -2.59
C GLN A 33 36.20 28.15 -2.28
N ALA A 34 35.58 29.10 -3.00
CA ALA A 34 34.16 29.40 -2.88
C ALA A 34 33.27 28.25 -3.38
N LEU A 35 33.68 27.54 -4.44
CA LEU A 35 32.99 26.34 -4.93
C LEU A 35 33.06 25.19 -3.92
N GLU A 36 34.22 24.96 -3.32
CA GLU A 36 34.40 23.95 -2.27
C GLU A 36 33.50 24.23 -1.06
N ALA A 37 33.44 25.50 -0.61
CA ALA A 37 32.57 25.88 0.49
C ALA A 37 31.07 25.64 0.16
N LYS A 38 30.64 25.95 -1.07
CA LYS A 38 29.28 25.64 -1.54
C LYS A 38 29.01 24.14 -1.56
N LEU A 39 29.97 23.33 -2.01
CA LEU A 39 29.84 21.87 -2.03
C LEU A 39 29.75 21.28 -0.62
N GLN A 40 30.54 21.78 0.33
CA GLN A 40 30.47 21.37 1.74
C GLN A 40 29.11 21.71 2.37
N ILE A 41 28.55 22.89 2.06
CA ILE A 41 27.20 23.26 2.50
C ILE A 41 26.17 22.29 1.88
N LEU A 42 26.29 21.98 0.59
CA LEU A 42 25.40 21.05 -0.10
C LEU A 42 25.46 19.65 0.54
N ASP A 43 26.65 19.12 0.81
CA ASP A 43 26.85 17.82 1.46
C ASP A 43 26.20 17.76 2.84
N ARG A 44 26.44 18.79 3.67
CA ARG A 44 25.82 18.89 5.01
C ARG A 44 24.30 18.88 4.91
N GLN A 45 23.73 19.60 3.94
CA GLN A 45 22.29 19.64 3.73
C GLN A 45 21.72 18.31 3.21
N ARG A 46 22.47 17.56 2.39
CA ARG A 46 22.06 16.21 1.98
C ARG A 46 21.97 15.27 3.18
N TRP A 47 22.96 15.27 4.06
CA TRP A 47 22.92 14.50 5.31
C TRP A 47 21.75 14.89 6.21
N GLU A 48 21.51 16.20 6.38
CA GLU A 48 20.42 16.70 7.20
C GLU A 48 19.05 16.23 6.69
N VAL A 49 18.81 16.31 5.38
CA VAL A 49 17.56 15.83 4.76
C VAL A 49 17.41 14.32 4.93
N LEU A 50 18.46 13.54 4.70
CA LEU A 50 18.43 12.08 4.88
C LEU A 50 18.10 11.70 6.32
N ALA A 51 18.71 12.36 7.30
CA ALA A 51 18.44 12.13 8.71
C ALA A 51 16.96 12.44 9.06
N GLN A 52 16.40 13.52 8.52
CA GLN A 52 14.99 13.86 8.72
C GLN A 52 14.06 12.81 8.10
N ILE A 53 14.35 12.34 6.88
CA ILE A 53 13.58 11.26 6.23
C ILE A 53 13.64 9.98 7.06
N GLN A 54 14.82 9.60 7.55
CA GLN A 54 14.99 8.42 8.38
C GLN A 54 14.19 8.51 9.69
N GLN A 55 14.17 9.68 10.32
CA GLN A 55 13.37 9.94 11.52
C GLN A 55 11.87 9.85 11.23
N LEU A 56 11.42 10.45 10.13
CA LEU A 56 10.02 10.40 9.71
C LEU A 56 9.58 8.96 9.42
N LEU A 57 10.40 8.18 8.70
CA LEU A 57 10.15 6.76 8.46
C LEU A 57 10.02 5.98 9.78
N GLY A 58 10.91 6.22 10.75
CA GLY A 58 10.82 5.60 12.07
C GLY A 58 9.50 5.92 12.79
N ARG A 59 9.05 7.18 12.75
CA ARG A 59 7.75 7.58 13.32
C ARG A 59 6.57 6.95 12.58
N SER A 60 6.65 6.86 11.26
CA SER A 60 5.63 6.22 10.43
C SER A 60 5.51 4.72 10.72
N GLU A 61 6.59 4.03 11.06
CA GLU A 61 6.55 2.62 11.50
C GLU A 61 5.83 2.46 12.84
N THR A 62 6.13 3.32 13.82
CA THR A 62 5.40 3.33 15.10
C THR A 62 3.90 3.56 14.89
N LEU A 63 3.56 4.52 14.02
CA LEU A 63 2.15 4.80 13.67
C LEU A 63 1.51 3.62 12.97
N ARG A 64 2.19 2.95 12.02
CA ARG A 64 1.70 1.72 11.40
C ARG A 64 1.38 0.68 12.46
N ASP A 65 2.29 0.44 13.41
CA ASP A 65 2.09 -0.60 14.43
C ASP A 65 0.87 -0.31 15.31
N PHE A 66 0.67 0.95 15.68
CA PHE A 66 -0.55 1.40 16.35
C PHE A 66 -1.82 1.15 15.50
N LEU A 67 -1.79 1.47 14.21
CA LEU A 67 -2.95 1.25 13.32
C LEU A 67 -3.30 -0.23 13.17
N LEU A 68 -2.33 -1.13 13.25
CA LEU A 68 -2.60 -2.56 13.20
C LEU A 68 -3.27 -3.06 14.47
N GLN A 69 -2.91 -2.51 15.63
CA GLN A 69 -3.58 -2.81 16.89
C GLN A 69 -5.04 -2.33 16.84
N GLU A 70 -5.27 -1.10 16.38
CA GLU A 70 -6.63 -0.56 16.21
C GLU A 70 -7.46 -1.35 15.19
N LEU A 71 -6.83 -1.79 14.09
CA LEU A 71 -7.47 -2.65 13.10
C LEU A 71 -7.84 -4.01 13.70
N GLY A 72 -6.95 -4.63 14.48
CA GLY A 72 -7.22 -5.87 15.20
C GLY A 72 -8.39 -5.73 16.17
N ALA A 73 -8.40 -4.67 16.97
CA ALA A 73 -9.50 -4.36 17.87
C ALA A 73 -10.83 -4.14 17.12
N TRP A 74 -10.80 -3.50 15.94
CA TRP A 74 -11.98 -3.39 15.08
C TRP A 74 -12.44 -4.76 14.55
N GLN A 75 -11.52 -5.64 14.15
CA GLN A 75 -11.87 -6.99 13.70
C GLN A 75 -12.55 -7.80 14.82
N GLU A 76 -12.06 -7.71 16.06
CA GLU A 76 -12.70 -8.33 17.22
C GLU A 76 -14.12 -7.78 17.44
N ARG A 77 -14.29 -6.46 17.40
CA ARG A 77 -15.64 -5.84 17.47
C ARG A 77 -16.53 -6.33 16.34
N GLN A 78 -16.03 -6.45 15.12
CA GLN A 78 -16.80 -6.99 14.00
C GLN A 78 -17.24 -8.44 14.24
N GLN A 79 -16.38 -9.28 14.81
CA GLN A 79 -16.73 -10.67 15.17
C GLN A 79 -17.86 -10.70 16.20
N HIS A 80 -17.77 -9.88 17.25
CA HIS A 80 -18.82 -9.76 18.26
C HIS A 80 -20.14 -9.24 17.65
N ALA A 81 -20.08 -8.26 16.75
CA ALA A 81 -21.25 -7.77 16.02
C ALA A 81 -21.91 -8.87 15.18
N CYS A 82 -21.13 -9.75 14.55
CA CYS A 82 -21.65 -10.90 13.80
C CYS A 82 -22.40 -11.90 14.70
N LEU A 83 -22.06 -11.97 15.99
CA LEU A 83 -22.75 -12.77 17.00
C LEU A 83 -23.95 -12.05 17.62
N GLY A 84 -24.24 -10.81 17.21
CA GLY A 84 -25.39 -10.02 17.67
C GLY A 84 -25.07 -9.02 18.78
N ALA A 85 -23.81 -8.82 19.15
CA ALA A 85 -23.44 -7.80 20.12
C ALA A 85 -23.70 -6.38 19.55
N PRO A 86 -24.24 -5.44 20.34
CA PRO A 86 -24.49 -4.07 19.91
C PRO A 86 -23.20 -3.23 20.00
N VAL A 87 -22.19 -3.56 19.20
CA VAL A 87 -20.89 -2.87 19.17
C VAL A 87 -20.75 -2.03 17.89
N ASP A 88 -20.06 -0.91 17.99
CA ASP A 88 -19.76 -0.08 16.83
C ASP A 88 -18.66 -0.70 15.98
N THR A 89 -18.95 -0.84 14.69
CA THR A 89 -18.03 -1.37 13.67
C THR A 89 -17.70 -0.32 12.61
N SER A 90 -17.88 0.97 12.90
CA SER A 90 -17.52 2.05 11.97
C SER A 90 -16.05 2.03 11.61
N LEU A 91 -15.75 2.02 10.31
CA LEU A 91 -14.40 2.07 9.77
C LEU A 91 -13.87 3.50 9.57
N ARG A 92 -14.69 4.54 9.82
CA ARG A 92 -14.33 5.93 9.50
C ARG A 92 -13.00 6.39 10.14
N PRO A 93 -12.75 6.17 11.43
CA PRO A 93 -11.48 6.58 12.03
C PRO A 93 -10.28 5.86 11.40
N LEU A 94 -10.39 4.54 11.20
CA LEU A 94 -9.36 3.74 10.57
C LEU A 94 -9.10 4.19 9.12
N GLU A 95 -10.15 4.43 8.33
CA GLU A 95 -10.00 4.93 6.96
C GLU A 95 -9.26 6.29 6.93
N THR A 96 -9.59 7.21 7.84
CA THR A 96 -8.85 8.47 7.97
C THR A 96 -7.38 8.22 8.28
N TRP A 97 -7.07 7.47 9.34
CA TRP A 97 -5.68 7.29 9.76
C TRP A 97 -4.84 6.51 8.75
N PHE A 98 -5.39 5.46 8.13
CA PHE A 98 -4.73 4.72 7.06
C PHE A 98 -4.49 5.61 5.84
N THR A 99 -5.45 6.46 5.48
CA THR A 99 -5.30 7.39 4.36
C THR A 99 -4.21 8.43 4.62
N GLU A 100 -4.21 9.08 5.79
CA GLU A 100 -3.21 10.09 6.16
C GLU A 100 -1.80 9.50 6.20
N LEU A 101 -1.62 8.33 6.83
CA LEU A 101 -0.33 7.64 6.84
C LEU A 101 0.08 7.25 5.41
N GLY A 102 -0.84 6.70 4.62
CA GLY A 102 -0.57 6.36 3.22
C GLY A 102 -0.10 7.56 2.42
N GLN A 103 -0.81 8.69 2.48
CA GLN A 103 -0.43 9.92 1.78
C GLN A 103 0.96 10.41 2.19
N GLY A 104 1.26 10.45 3.49
CA GLY A 104 2.59 10.84 3.99
C GLY A 104 3.70 9.93 3.47
N LEU A 105 3.47 8.61 3.42
CA LEU A 105 4.43 7.64 2.87
C LEU A 105 4.63 7.83 1.35
N PHE A 106 3.58 8.10 0.59
CA PHE A 106 3.73 8.38 -0.85
C PHE A 106 4.46 9.70 -1.10
N GLN A 107 4.25 10.73 -0.26
CA GLN A 107 5.00 11.98 -0.33
C GLN A 107 6.50 11.74 -0.06
N LEU A 108 6.83 10.94 0.97
CA LEU A 108 8.23 10.54 1.23
C LEU A 108 8.84 9.79 0.05
N LEU A 109 8.06 8.97 -0.66
CA LEU A 109 8.54 8.23 -1.83
C LEU A 109 8.88 9.19 -2.98
N GLN A 110 8.04 10.20 -3.22
CA GLN A 110 8.35 11.23 -4.22
C GLN A 110 9.56 12.06 -3.83
N LEU A 111 9.72 12.39 -2.54
CA LEU A 111 10.89 13.11 -2.04
C LEU A 111 12.19 12.31 -2.27
N LEU A 112 12.19 11.00 -1.96
CA LEU A 112 13.35 10.14 -2.22
C LEU A 112 13.69 10.04 -3.71
N ARG A 113 12.68 9.99 -4.59
CA ARG A 113 12.89 10.04 -6.05
C ARG A 113 13.51 11.36 -6.49
N ALA A 114 13.01 12.49 -5.98
CA ALA A 114 13.58 13.80 -6.25
C ALA A 114 15.03 13.91 -5.77
N LEU A 115 15.37 13.33 -4.61
CA LEU A 115 16.77 13.24 -4.16
C LEU A 115 17.63 12.40 -5.12
N GLY A 116 17.08 11.31 -5.67
CA GLY A 116 17.74 10.54 -6.71
C GLY A 116 18.03 11.37 -7.98
N ASP A 117 17.11 12.25 -8.37
CA ASP A 117 17.34 13.14 -9.51
C ASP A 117 18.38 14.23 -9.20
N LEU A 118 18.41 14.76 -7.98
CA LEU A 118 19.48 15.65 -7.52
C LEU A 118 20.85 14.95 -7.53
N GLN A 119 20.91 13.70 -7.07
CA GLN A 119 22.12 12.89 -7.07
C GLN A 119 22.64 12.67 -8.51
N ARG A 120 21.74 12.46 -9.50
CA ARG A 120 22.13 12.34 -10.91
C ARG A 120 22.72 13.63 -11.49
N LYS A 121 22.23 14.79 -11.06
CA LYS A 121 22.73 16.10 -11.51
C LYS A 121 24.11 16.42 -10.92
N VAL A 122 24.32 16.15 -9.62
CA VAL A 122 25.59 16.41 -8.92
C VAL A 122 25.89 15.26 -7.96
N THR A 123 27.03 14.60 -8.14
CA THR A 123 27.50 13.48 -7.30
C THR A 123 29.00 13.60 -7.04
N TYR A 124 29.48 12.95 -5.98
CA TYR A 124 30.90 12.90 -5.60
C TYR A 124 31.22 11.57 -4.91
N GLU A 125 32.50 11.32 -4.60
CA GLU A 125 33.02 10.02 -4.14
C GLU A 125 32.26 9.45 -2.91
N ARG A 126 31.92 10.32 -1.95
CA ARG A 126 31.24 9.96 -0.70
C ARG A 126 29.85 10.60 -0.59
N ASP A 127 29.15 10.71 -1.71
CA ASP A 127 27.81 11.28 -1.76
C ASP A 127 26.81 10.43 -0.94
N PRO A 128 26.21 10.97 0.13
CA PRO A 128 25.30 10.22 0.97
C PRO A 128 23.99 9.87 0.23
N LEU A 129 23.57 10.66 -0.76
CA LEU A 129 22.38 10.33 -1.56
C LEU A 129 22.58 9.03 -2.35
N LYS A 130 23.81 8.75 -2.79
CA LYS A 130 24.14 7.52 -3.53
C LYS A 130 24.04 6.28 -2.64
N ALA A 131 24.44 6.39 -1.37
CA ALA A 131 24.47 5.27 -0.43
C ALA A 131 23.12 5.04 0.26
N GLU A 132 22.47 6.11 0.74
CA GLU A 132 21.35 6.02 1.68
C GLU A 132 19.97 5.99 0.98
N THR A 133 19.79 6.73 -0.12
CA THR A 133 18.49 6.86 -0.80
C THR A 133 17.90 5.50 -1.22
N PRO A 134 18.66 4.54 -1.81
CA PRO A 134 18.13 3.22 -2.14
C PRO A 134 17.67 2.40 -0.93
N LEU A 135 18.36 2.52 0.20
CA LEU A 135 18.03 1.80 1.44
C LEU A 135 16.74 2.35 2.05
N LEU A 136 16.61 3.68 2.11
CA LEU A 136 15.41 4.36 2.58
C LEU A 136 14.20 4.08 1.68
N GLU A 137 14.39 4.08 0.36
CA GLU A 137 13.32 3.76 -0.58
C GLU A 137 12.83 2.32 -0.42
N ARG A 138 13.74 1.35 -0.28
CA ARG A 138 13.36 -0.05 -0.03
C ARG A 138 12.54 -0.19 1.25
N ARG A 139 13.02 0.39 2.35
CA ARG A 139 12.32 0.36 3.66
C ARG A 139 10.94 1.00 3.56
N LEU A 140 10.82 2.12 2.84
CA LEU A 140 9.56 2.81 2.59
C LEU A 140 8.60 1.97 1.74
N GLN A 141 9.09 1.30 0.69
CA GLN A 141 8.28 0.43 -0.16
C GLN A 141 7.75 -0.79 0.62
N GLU A 142 8.57 -1.37 1.50
CA GLU A 142 8.14 -2.45 2.41
C GLU A 142 7.02 -1.97 3.35
N LEU A 143 7.17 -0.77 3.92
CA LEU A 143 6.17 -0.13 4.78
C LEU A 143 4.85 0.15 4.03
N LEU A 144 4.91 0.74 2.83
CA LEU A 144 3.75 0.96 1.97
C LEU A 144 3.05 -0.34 1.60
N THR A 145 3.82 -1.36 1.20
CA THR A 145 3.28 -2.68 0.83
C THR A 145 2.51 -3.29 1.97
N TYR A 146 3.08 -3.24 3.17
CA TYR A 146 2.43 -3.78 4.36
C TYR A 146 1.17 -3.00 4.72
N LEU A 147 1.23 -1.66 4.73
CA LEU A 147 0.08 -0.81 5.01
C LEU A 147 -1.09 -1.10 4.06
N LEU A 148 -0.82 -1.14 2.74
CA LEU A 148 -1.83 -1.38 1.71
C LEU A 148 -2.44 -2.78 1.81
N LYS A 149 -1.64 -3.81 2.13
CA LYS A 149 -2.14 -5.17 2.34
C LYS A 149 -3.09 -5.24 3.53
N SER A 150 -2.74 -4.59 4.65
CA SER A 150 -3.56 -4.57 5.86
C SER A 150 -4.80 -3.69 5.72
N ALA A 151 -4.78 -2.70 4.82
CA ALA A 151 -5.88 -1.77 4.58
C ALA A 151 -7.07 -2.39 3.83
N PHE A 152 -6.91 -3.55 3.18
CA PHE A 152 -8.00 -4.19 2.45
C PHE A 152 -8.78 -5.13 3.38
N VAL A 153 -9.98 -4.71 3.78
CA VAL A 153 -10.77 -5.37 4.82
C VAL A 153 -12.15 -5.78 4.30
N VAL A 154 -12.74 -6.80 4.91
CA VAL A 154 -14.15 -7.16 4.70
C VAL A 154 -14.99 -6.30 5.65
N GLU A 155 -15.59 -5.23 5.14
CA GLU A 155 -16.45 -4.33 5.93
C GLU A 155 -17.77 -5.01 6.34
N GLN A 156 -18.39 -5.75 5.41
CA GLN A 156 -19.61 -6.52 5.66
C GLN A 156 -19.36 -7.99 5.36
N GLN A 157 -19.38 -8.81 6.42
CA GLN A 157 -19.24 -10.26 6.33
C GLN A 157 -20.38 -10.88 5.50
N PRO A 158 -20.14 -12.01 4.81
CA PRO A 158 -21.15 -12.70 4.02
C PRO A 158 -22.46 -12.90 4.77
N ASN A 159 -23.57 -12.37 4.23
CA ASN A 159 -24.88 -12.48 4.87
C ASN A 159 -26.02 -12.68 3.85
N MET A 160 -27.12 -13.30 4.30
CA MET A 160 -28.34 -13.43 3.50
C MET A 160 -29.41 -12.43 3.98
N PRO A 161 -30.17 -11.79 3.06
CA PRO A 161 -31.09 -10.71 3.41
C PRO A 161 -32.31 -11.14 4.25
N ASN A 162 -32.78 -12.39 4.10
CA ASN A 162 -34.06 -12.85 4.70
C ASN A 162 -33.89 -13.88 5.83
N THR A 163 -32.68 -14.09 6.34
CA THR A 163 -32.46 -15.00 7.49
C THR A 163 -32.38 -14.21 8.79
N CYS A 164 -32.91 -14.74 9.89
CA CYS A 164 -32.76 -14.21 11.26
C CYS A 164 -31.28 -13.88 11.53
N LYS A 165 -30.85 -12.64 11.27
CA LYS A 165 -29.49 -12.07 11.43
C LYS A 165 -28.39 -13.08 11.79
N ARG A 166 -28.07 -14.02 10.88
CA ARG A 166 -26.96 -14.98 11.04
C ARG A 166 -25.94 -14.76 9.92
N PRO A 167 -25.07 -13.74 10.06
CA PRO A 167 -23.91 -13.61 9.20
C PRO A 167 -23.09 -14.91 9.18
N LEU A 168 -22.34 -15.13 8.11
CA LEU A 168 -21.44 -16.29 7.91
C LEU A 168 -22.14 -17.64 7.73
N VAL A 169 -23.47 -17.72 7.86
CA VAL A 169 -24.26 -18.92 7.54
C VAL A 169 -24.91 -18.74 6.18
N LEU A 170 -24.44 -19.47 5.18
CA LEU A 170 -24.89 -19.37 3.80
C LEU A 170 -25.62 -20.64 3.37
N ARG A 171 -26.78 -20.48 2.72
CA ARG A 171 -27.53 -21.58 2.11
C ARG A 171 -27.24 -21.63 0.62
N THR A 172 -26.93 -22.82 0.10
CA THR A 172 -26.76 -23.03 -1.35
C THR A 172 -28.01 -22.60 -2.12
N ALA A 173 -27.81 -22.11 -3.35
CA ALA A 173 -28.88 -21.53 -4.20
C ALA A 173 -29.60 -20.29 -3.62
N SER A 174 -29.24 -19.85 -2.40
CA SER A 174 -29.75 -18.61 -1.82
C SER A 174 -28.80 -17.45 -2.12
N LYS A 175 -29.37 -16.26 -2.29
CA LYS A 175 -28.60 -15.05 -2.56
C LYS A 175 -27.96 -14.53 -1.26
N PHE A 176 -26.70 -14.11 -1.35
CA PHE A 176 -25.99 -13.46 -0.26
C PHE A 176 -25.22 -12.24 -0.76
N SER A 177 -24.79 -11.40 0.17
CA SER A 177 -23.95 -10.21 -0.08
C SER A 177 -22.72 -10.22 0.79
N ALA A 178 -21.65 -9.57 0.31
CA ALA A 178 -20.45 -9.25 1.07
C ALA A 178 -19.87 -7.93 0.57
N ARG A 179 -19.25 -7.16 1.47
CA ARG A 179 -18.64 -5.88 1.13
C ARG A 179 -17.20 -5.83 1.60
N ALA A 180 -16.30 -5.49 0.69
CA ALA A 180 -14.91 -5.19 1.01
C ALA A 180 -14.63 -3.69 0.86
N ARG A 181 -13.67 -3.18 1.64
CA ARG A 181 -13.24 -1.78 1.63
C ARG A 181 -11.72 -1.71 1.62
N LEU A 182 -11.16 -0.78 0.86
CA LEU A 182 -9.78 -0.35 0.99
C LEU A 182 -9.74 0.91 1.85
N LEU A 183 -9.11 0.82 3.03
CA LEU A 183 -9.03 1.92 4.01
C LEU A 183 -8.11 3.06 3.57
N VAL A 184 -7.27 2.84 2.56
CA VAL A 184 -6.37 3.86 2.01
C VAL A 184 -7.02 4.50 0.79
N ARG A 185 -7.49 5.74 0.94
CA ARG A 185 -8.17 6.50 -0.13
C ARG A 185 -7.18 7.26 -1.01
N LEU A 186 -6.43 6.51 -1.81
CA LEU A 186 -5.57 7.06 -2.85
C LEU A 186 -6.22 6.79 -4.19
N HIS A 187 -7.11 7.70 -4.60
CA HIS A 187 -7.82 7.53 -5.85
C HIS A 187 -6.95 7.97 -7.02
N ASP A 188 -6.44 6.99 -7.77
CA ASP A 188 -5.89 7.23 -9.10
C ASP A 188 -7.00 7.04 -10.14
N ARG A 189 -7.47 8.14 -10.73
CA ARG A 189 -8.52 8.12 -11.78
C ARG A 189 -8.08 7.36 -13.03
N ASN A 190 -6.77 7.19 -13.22
CA ASN A 190 -6.21 6.58 -14.42
C ASN A 190 -6.05 5.05 -14.29
N HIS A 191 -6.10 4.50 -13.08
CA HIS A 191 -5.90 3.08 -12.82
C HIS A 191 -7.08 2.49 -12.05
N ARG A 192 -7.84 1.63 -12.73
CA ARG A 192 -8.99 0.94 -12.14
C ARG A 192 -8.51 -0.25 -11.32
N MET A 193 -8.85 -0.27 -10.03
CA MET A 193 -8.64 -1.44 -9.17
C MET A 193 -9.84 -2.38 -9.25
N GLU A 194 -9.58 -3.68 -9.32
CA GLU A 194 -10.59 -4.72 -9.39
C GLU A 194 -10.38 -5.75 -8.27
N ALA A 195 -11.43 -6.02 -7.50
CA ALA A 195 -11.45 -7.08 -6.50
C ALA A 195 -12.20 -8.30 -7.04
N LYS A 196 -11.63 -9.49 -6.77
CA LYS A 196 -12.24 -10.77 -7.09
C LYS A 196 -12.58 -11.53 -5.82
N ILE A 197 -13.81 -12.00 -5.72
CA ILE A 197 -14.26 -12.87 -4.63
C ILE A 197 -14.16 -14.34 -5.07
N HIS A 198 -13.59 -15.15 -4.19
CA HIS A 198 -13.45 -16.59 -4.38
C HIS A 198 -13.89 -17.30 -3.10
N ILE A 199 -14.37 -18.53 -3.25
CA ILE A 199 -14.59 -19.46 -2.14
C ILE A 199 -13.71 -20.69 -2.38
N ASP A 200 -13.22 -21.30 -1.31
CA ASP A 200 -12.41 -22.52 -1.36
C ASP A 200 -11.17 -22.45 -2.27
N ARG A 201 -10.52 -21.27 -2.38
CA ARG A 201 -9.31 -21.07 -3.19
C ARG A 201 -8.16 -21.98 -2.73
N ASP A 202 -7.95 -22.07 -1.41
CA ASP A 202 -6.92 -22.89 -0.76
C ASP A 202 -7.59 -23.86 0.23
N PRO A 203 -8.28 -24.91 -0.26
CA PRO A 203 -9.11 -25.77 0.57
C PRO A 203 -8.23 -26.70 1.43
N PRO A 204 -8.68 -27.07 2.63
CA PRO A 204 -7.95 -27.99 3.49
C PRO A 204 -7.84 -29.38 2.84
N LYS A 205 -6.71 -30.05 3.05
CA LYS A 205 -6.42 -31.39 2.49
C LYS A 205 -7.09 -32.50 3.33
N ILE A 206 -8.38 -32.38 3.58
CA ILE A 206 -9.15 -33.33 4.39
C ILE A 206 -10.10 -34.12 3.48
N LYS A 207 -10.16 -35.44 3.69
CA LYS A 207 -11.06 -36.31 2.92
C LYS A 207 -12.52 -35.91 3.18
N GLY A 208 -13.29 -35.74 2.10
CA GLY A 208 -14.70 -35.37 2.17
C GLY A 208 -14.97 -33.86 2.32
N PHE A 209 -13.93 -33.01 2.20
CA PHE A 209 -14.15 -31.57 2.12
C PHE A 209 -14.95 -31.22 0.86
N ARG A 210 -16.14 -30.66 1.05
CA ARG A 210 -17.01 -30.20 -0.05
C ARG A 210 -16.56 -28.84 -0.53
N LYS A 211 -16.52 -28.66 -1.85
CA LYS A 211 -16.15 -27.39 -2.48
C LYS A 211 -17.35 -26.71 -3.10
N PHE A 212 -17.31 -25.39 -3.17
CA PHE A 212 -18.38 -24.59 -3.75
C PHE A 212 -17.83 -23.64 -4.83
N ASN A 213 -18.71 -23.23 -5.73
CA ASN A 213 -18.46 -22.19 -6.72
C ASN A 213 -19.41 -21.02 -6.46
N ILE A 214 -18.91 -19.80 -6.69
CA ILE A 214 -19.73 -18.59 -6.80
C ILE A 214 -20.20 -18.49 -8.26
N LEU A 215 -21.51 -18.45 -8.50
CA LEU A 215 -22.08 -18.51 -9.87
C LEU A 215 -22.29 -17.16 -10.56
N THR A 216 -22.20 -16.06 -9.82
CA THR A 216 -22.43 -14.70 -10.33
C THR A 216 -21.12 -13.99 -10.66
N SER A 217 -21.19 -12.74 -11.12
CA SER A 217 -19.97 -11.90 -11.31
C SER A 217 -19.14 -11.92 -10.03
N SER A 218 -18.00 -12.61 -10.10
CA SER A 218 -17.05 -12.73 -8.99
C SER A 218 -16.08 -11.56 -8.96
N SER A 219 -16.22 -10.60 -9.87
CA SER A 219 -15.34 -9.46 -10.02
C SER A 219 -16.10 -8.15 -9.89
N LYS A 220 -15.51 -7.19 -9.17
CA LYS A 220 -16.07 -5.86 -8.94
C LYS A 220 -14.93 -4.84 -8.97
N THR A 221 -15.12 -3.76 -9.73
CA THR A 221 -14.24 -2.59 -9.65
C THR A 221 -14.42 -1.92 -8.29
N LEU A 222 -13.33 -1.49 -7.64
CA LEU A 222 -13.40 -0.59 -6.50
C LEU A 222 -13.89 0.76 -7.01
N LEU A 223 -15.06 1.19 -6.53
CA LEU A 223 -15.61 2.50 -6.87
C LEU A 223 -15.40 3.42 -5.68
N ALA A 224 -14.90 4.63 -5.96
CA ALA A 224 -15.15 5.75 -5.06
C ALA A 224 -16.61 6.13 -5.28
N GLY A 225 -17.45 6.06 -4.25
CA GLY A 225 -18.82 6.56 -4.42
C GLY A 225 -18.85 8.08 -4.60
N ASP A 226 -20.02 8.59 -4.98
CA ASP A 226 -20.19 9.99 -5.35
C ASP A 226 -20.08 10.94 -4.14
N SER A 227 -20.20 10.41 -2.91
CA SER A 227 -19.99 11.18 -1.69
C SER A 227 -18.59 10.95 -1.10
N PRO A 228 -18.00 11.97 -0.43
CA PRO A 228 -16.75 11.79 0.31
C PRO A 228 -16.85 10.78 1.47
N GLN A 229 -18.05 10.28 1.79
CA GLN A 229 -18.28 9.23 2.78
C GLN A 229 -18.22 7.81 2.19
N ASP A 230 -18.30 7.65 0.87
CA ASP A 230 -18.48 6.34 0.27
C ASP A 230 -17.21 5.48 0.20
N GLY A 231 -16.04 6.05 0.53
CA GLY A 231 -14.76 5.33 0.57
C GLY A 231 -14.45 4.58 -0.73
N LEU A 232 -13.47 3.66 -0.69
CA LEU A 232 -13.16 2.75 -1.81
C LEU A 232 -13.73 1.37 -1.50
N VAL A 233 -14.90 1.07 -2.08
CA VAL A 233 -15.70 -0.11 -1.70
C VAL A 233 -15.93 -1.03 -2.89
N CYS A 234 -15.95 -2.33 -2.61
CA CYS A 234 -16.48 -3.37 -3.49
C CYS A 234 -17.69 -4.04 -2.85
N ASP A 235 -18.87 -3.72 -3.36
CA ASP A 235 -20.12 -4.33 -2.93
C ASP A 235 -20.50 -5.50 -3.86
N PHE A 236 -20.33 -6.72 -3.35
CA PHE A 236 -20.72 -7.96 -4.01
C PHE A 236 -22.12 -8.34 -3.56
N GLN A 237 -23.10 -8.06 -4.42
CA GLN A 237 -24.51 -8.36 -4.17
C GLN A 237 -24.98 -9.53 -5.02
N TYR A 238 -26.04 -10.20 -4.54
CA TYR A 238 -26.71 -11.30 -5.25
C TYR A 238 -25.83 -12.51 -5.55
N LEU A 239 -24.76 -12.72 -4.78
CA LEU A 239 -23.90 -13.89 -4.90
C LEU A 239 -24.67 -15.17 -4.58
N THR A 240 -24.33 -16.28 -5.24
CA THR A 240 -24.96 -17.58 -5.01
C THR A 240 -23.92 -18.69 -5.02
N LEU A 241 -24.03 -19.62 -4.06
CA LEU A 241 -23.16 -20.80 -3.97
C LEU A 241 -23.80 -22.02 -4.64
N LYS A 242 -22.98 -22.77 -5.38
CA LYS A 242 -23.29 -24.10 -5.91
C LYS A 242 -22.19 -25.09 -5.57
N GLU A 243 -22.57 -26.24 -5.03
CA GLU A 243 -21.63 -27.31 -4.71
C GLU A 243 -20.96 -27.84 -5.99
N GLN A 244 -19.65 -28.00 -5.93
CA GLN A 244 -18.85 -28.66 -6.95
C GLN A 244 -18.98 -30.18 -6.72
N LYS A 245 -19.75 -30.85 -7.57
CA LYS A 245 -19.82 -32.32 -7.54
C LYS A 245 -18.50 -32.88 -8.10
N ASP A 246 -17.77 -33.61 -7.27
CA ASP A 246 -16.61 -34.37 -7.74
C ASP A 246 -17.08 -35.51 -8.65
N SER A 247 -16.69 -35.47 -9.92
CA SER A 247 -16.95 -36.54 -10.89
C SER A 247 -16.21 -37.85 -10.57
N ARG A 248 -15.41 -37.90 -9.49
CA ARG A 248 -14.64 -39.06 -9.05
C ARG A 248 -15.37 -40.01 -8.11
N SER A 249 -16.60 -39.70 -7.70
CA SER A 249 -17.45 -40.68 -6.99
C SER A 249 -18.24 -41.51 -8.01
N GLY A 250 -17.52 -42.35 -8.76
CA GLY A 250 -18.08 -43.36 -9.66
C GLY A 250 -17.86 -44.76 -9.08
N LYS A 251 -18.95 -45.42 -8.67
CA LYS A 251 -19.22 -46.88 -8.62
C LYS A 251 -20.47 -47.13 -7.76
N GLY A 252 -21.39 -48.02 -8.07
CA GLY A 252 -21.28 -49.17 -8.97
C GLY A 252 -22.35 -49.25 -10.06
N SER A 253 -21.87 -49.50 -11.28
CA SER A 253 -22.52 -50.45 -12.17
C SER A 253 -22.00 -51.83 -11.78
N LYS A 254 -22.90 -52.69 -11.30
CA LYS A 254 -22.88 -54.14 -11.52
C LYS A 254 -24.23 -54.70 -11.05
N GLY A 255 -25.06 -55.01 -12.04
CA GLY A 255 -26.30 -55.75 -11.92
C GLY A 255 -26.52 -56.55 -13.20
N THR A 256 -25.51 -57.31 -13.60
CA THR A 256 -25.70 -58.50 -14.43
C THR A 256 -25.44 -59.70 -13.53
N GLY A 257 -26.49 -60.45 -13.30
CA GLY A 257 -26.51 -61.69 -12.52
C GLY A 257 -27.82 -62.40 -12.83
N GLU A 258 -27.73 -63.26 -13.84
CA GLU A 258 -28.50 -64.50 -14.13
C GLU A 258 -30.01 -64.52 -13.86
#